data_AF-A0A7C0UH92-F1
#
_entry.id   AF-A0A7C0UH92-F1
#
_cell.length_a   1.000
_cell.length_b   1.000
_cell.length_c   1.000
_cell.angle_alpha   90.00
_cell.angle_beta   90.00
_cell.angle_gamma   90.00
#
_symmetry.space_group_name_H-M   'P 1'
#
loop_
_entity.id
_entity.type
_entity.pdbx_description
1 polymer ?
#
loop_
_entity_poly.entity_id
_entity_poly.type
_entity_poly.pdbx_seq_one_letter_code
_entity_poly.pdbx_strand_id
1 'polypeptide(L)'
;GKARHCIMANTLEALIGAIYLDKGYGTAYSFVEKILFPKLKEIIEKKLWIDAKSMFQERAQEIEGITPVYKIIKESGPDHAKKFLVGVYLGKELVAKGNGRSKQDAEQSAARNALEAKGWED
;
A
#
# COMPACT_ATOMS: atom_id res chain seq x y z
N GLY A 1 -8.33 11.02 8.49
CA GLY A 1 -7.20 10.18 8.05
C GLY A 1 -6.89 10.43 6.58
N LYS A 2 -7.53 9.72 5.65
CA LYS A 2 -7.27 9.81 4.20
C LYS A 2 -7.42 11.20 3.60
N ALA A 3 -8.50 11.92 3.92
CA ALA A 3 -8.70 13.28 3.43
C ALA A 3 -7.53 14.22 3.79
N ARG A 4 -6.96 14.08 4.99
CA ARG A 4 -5.79 14.86 5.43
C ARG A 4 -4.54 14.52 4.62
N HIS A 5 -4.32 13.24 4.31
CA HIS A 5 -3.19 12.81 3.47
C HIS A 5 -3.35 13.32 2.03
N CYS A 6 -4.54 13.24 1.45
CA CYS A 6 -4.83 13.82 0.13
C CYS A 6 -4.58 15.34 0.12
N ILE A 7 -5.06 16.06 1.14
CA ILE A 7 -4.81 17.50 1.25
C ILE A 7 -3.30 17.78 1.30
N MET A 8 -2.54 17.06 2.11
CA MET A 8 -1.09 17.24 2.21
C MET A 8 -0.37 16.93 0.88
N ALA A 9 -0.77 15.87 0.18
CA ALA A 9 -0.23 15.52 -1.13
C ALA A 9 -0.51 16.63 -2.16
N ASN A 10 -1.77 17.07 -2.26
CA ASN A 10 -2.18 18.15 -3.16
C ASN A 10 -1.43 19.46 -2.85
N THR A 11 -1.23 19.79 -1.57
CA THR A 11 -0.46 20.98 -1.18
C THR A 11 1.01 20.87 -1.61
N LEU A 12 1.62 19.69 -1.49
CA LEU A 12 2.99 19.47 -1.95
C LEU A 12 3.10 19.61 -3.47
N GLU A 13 2.17 19.02 -4.23
CA GLU A 13 2.12 19.13 -5.69
C GLU A 13 1.93 20.59 -6.14
N ALA A 14 1.02 21.32 -5.50
CA ALA A 14 0.79 22.73 -5.78
C ALA A 14 2.04 23.58 -5.51
N LEU A 15 2.78 23.29 -4.43
CA LEU A 15 4.04 23.97 -4.12
C LEU A 15 5.12 23.68 -5.17
N ILE A 16 5.26 22.41 -5.60
CA ILE A 16 6.19 22.03 -6.68
C ILE A 16 5.83 22.76 -7.98
N GLY A 17 4.53 22.82 -8.31
CA GLY A 17 4.02 23.56 -9.46
C GLY A 17 4.34 25.05 -9.39
N ALA A 18 4.17 25.68 -8.23
CA ALA A 18 4.53 27.09 -8.03
C ALA A 18 6.04 27.34 -8.21
N ILE A 19 6.90 26.46 -7.67
CA ILE A 19 8.37 26.55 -7.86
C ILE A 19 8.73 26.38 -9.34
N TYR A 20 8.07 25.46 -10.05
CA TYR A 20 8.28 25.25 -11.47
C TYR A 20 7.91 26.50 -12.29
N LEU A 21 6.75 27.10 -12.01
CA LEU A 21 6.30 28.30 -12.72
C LEU A 21 7.17 29.53 -12.42
N ASP A 22 7.67 29.68 -11.18
CA ASP A 22 8.48 30.83 -10.75
C ASP A 22 9.96 30.69 -11.15
N LYS A 23 10.55 29.49 -11.02
CA LYS A 23 12.01 29.25 -11.11
C LYS A 23 12.43 28.19 -12.12
N GLY A 24 11.48 27.64 -12.88
CA GLY A 24 11.72 26.65 -13.92
C GLY A 24 12.05 25.25 -13.40
N TYR A 25 12.21 24.33 -14.36
CA TYR A 25 12.39 22.90 -14.12
C TYR A 25 13.57 22.55 -13.21
N GLY A 26 14.76 23.12 -13.45
CA GLY A 26 15.97 22.75 -12.70
C GLY A 26 15.81 22.96 -11.20
N THR A 27 15.20 24.07 -10.80
CA THR A 27 14.97 24.39 -9.38
C THR A 27 13.90 23.49 -8.76
N ALA A 28 12.82 23.23 -9.50
CA ALA A 28 11.77 22.30 -9.06
C ALA A 28 12.32 20.88 -8.89
N TYR A 29 13.16 20.41 -9.83
CA TYR A 29 13.84 19.12 -9.76
C TYR A 29 14.72 19.01 -8.51
N SER A 30 15.63 19.97 -8.28
CA SER A 30 16.50 19.95 -7.10
C SER A 30 15.73 20.01 -5.79
N PHE A 31 14.59 20.72 -5.76
CA PHE A 31 13.70 20.72 -4.60
C PHE A 31 13.12 19.32 -4.34
N VAL A 32 12.55 18.68 -5.37
CA VAL A 32 12.00 17.33 -5.27
C VAL A 32 13.07 16.32 -4.87
N GLU A 33 14.22 16.33 -5.54
CA GLU A 33 15.37 15.48 -5.26
C GLU A 33 15.74 15.53 -3.77
N LYS A 34 15.91 16.74 -3.22
CA LYS A 34 16.30 16.94 -1.83
C LYS A 34 15.30 16.38 -0.81
N ILE A 35 13.99 16.43 -1.10
CA ILE A 35 12.95 16.03 -0.13
C ILE A 35 12.51 14.57 -0.30
N LEU A 36 12.54 14.03 -1.51
CA LEU A 36 12.02 12.70 -1.84
C LEU A 36 13.11 11.63 -1.94
N PHE A 37 14.29 11.95 -2.49
CA PHE A 37 15.32 10.92 -2.73
C PHE A 37 15.88 10.28 -1.45
N PRO A 38 16.04 11.00 -0.33
CA PRO A 38 16.42 10.35 0.93
C PRO A 38 15.42 9.29 1.40
N LYS A 39 14.16 9.37 0.96
CA LYS A 39 13.09 8.42 1.31
C LYS A 39 12.98 7.25 0.32
N LEU A 40 13.53 7.40 -0.89
CA LEU A 40 13.44 6.40 -1.96
C LEU A 40 14.05 5.07 -1.53
N LYS A 41 15.16 5.07 -0.78
CA LYS A 41 15.79 3.84 -0.28
C LYS A 41 14.80 3.00 0.55
N GLU A 42 14.13 3.61 1.52
CA GLU A 42 13.14 2.91 2.34
C GLU A 42 11.93 2.44 1.52
N ILE A 43 11.45 3.29 0.60
CA ILE A 43 10.32 2.95 -0.27
C ILE A 43 10.65 1.70 -1.07
N ILE A 44 11.84 1.66 -1.69
CA ILE A 44 12.39 0.56 -2.51
C ILE A 44 12.53 -0.72 -1.68
N GLU A 45 13.27 -0.65 -0.57
CA GLU A 45 13.55 -1.81 0.29
C GLU A 45 12.27 -2.46 0.82
N LYS A 46 11.26 -1.65 1.16
CA LYS A 46 10.00 -2.14 1.75
C LYS A 46 8.90 -2.40 0.73
N LYS A 47 9.14 -2.25 -0.58
CA LYS A 47 8.14 -2.44 -1.63
C LYS A 47 6.84 -1.64 -1.34
N LEU A 48 6.95 -0.42 -0.79
CA LEU A 48 5.79 0.35 -0.30
C LEU A 48 4.89 0.89 -1.42
N TRP A 49 5.39 0.97 -2.66
CA TRP A 49 4.61 1.40 -3.82
C TRP A 49 3.76 0.27 -4.42
N ILE A 50 3.99 -0.98 -4.01
CA ILE A 50 3.28 -2.14 -4.57
C ILE A 50 1.91 -2.25 -3.91
N ASP A 51 0.86 -2.19 -4.73
CA ASP A 51 -0.48 -2.61 -4.33
C ASP A 51 -0.53 -4.14 -4.30
N ALA A 52 -0.16 -4.73 -3.16
CA ALA A 52 -0.07 -6.18 -3.00
C ALA A 52 -1.43 -6.87 -3.20
N LYS A 53 -2.54 -6.19 -2.90
CA LYS A 53 -3.91 -6.69 -3.11
C LYS A 53 -4.22 -6.85 -4.60
N SER A 54 -3.95 -5.83 -5.41
CA SER A 54 -4.11 -5.89 -6.87
C SER A 54 -3.19 -6.94 -7.48
N MET A 55 -1.91 -6.95 -7.10
CA MET A 55 -0.93 -7.93 -7.57
C MET A 55 -1.36 -9.37 -7.22
N PHE A 56 -1.78 -9.62 -5.97
CA PHE A 56 -2.24 -10.95 -5.57
C PHE A 56 -3.50 -11.38 -6.32
N GLN A 57 -4.42 -10.45 -6.59
CA GLN A 57 -5.61 -10.74 -7.38
C GLN A 57 -5.27 -11.13 -8.83
N GLU A 58 -4.36 -10.41 -9.47
CA GLU A 58 -3.90 -10.72 -10.83
C GLU A 58 -3.23 -12.10 -10.87
N ARG A 59 -2.29 -12.37 -9.96
CA ARG A 59 -1.60 -13.67 -9.87
C ARG A 59 -2.54 -14.83 -9.57
N ALA A 60 -3.47 -14.66 -8.63
CA ALA A 60 -4.45 -15.69 -8.31
C ALA A 60 -5.36 -16.03 -9.49
N GLN A 61 -5.75 -15.01 -10.27
CA GLN A 61 -6.57 -15.20 -11.45
C GLN A 61 -5.78 -15.83 -12.62
N GLU A 62 -4.51 -15.46 -12.79
CA GLU A 62 -3.61 -16.00 -13.82
C GLU A 62 -3.23 -17.47 -13.56
N ILE A 63 -2.86 -17.79 -12.33
CA ILE A 63 -2.25 -19.08 -11.96
C ILE A 63 -3.30 -20.11 -11.54
N GLU A 64 -4.27 -19.71 -10.73
CA GLU A 64 -5.28 -20.62 -10.16
C GLU A 64 -6.69 -20.40 -10.72
N GLY A 65 -6.92 -19.31 -11.47
CA GLY A 65 -8.24 -18.98 -12.02
C GLY A 65 -9.26 -18.55 -10.96
N ILE A 66 -8.82 -18.22 -9.74
CA ILE A 66 -9.69 -17.94 -8.59
C ILE A 66 -9.53 -16.49 -8.13
N THR A 67 -10.65 -15.81 -7.92
CA THR A 67 -10.65 -14.47 -7.30
C THR A 67 -10.47 -14.57 -5.78
N PRO A 68 -9.47 -13.90 -5.18
CA PRO A 68 -9.26 -13.91 -3.73
C PRO A 68 -10.41 -13.28 -2.95
N VAL A 69 -10.72 -13.87 -1.79
CA VAL A 69 -11.71 -13.33 -0.84
C VAL A 69 -11.03 -12.96 0.47
N TYR A 70 -11.30 -11.76 0.96
CA TYR A 70 -10.77 -11.26 2.22
C TYR A 70 -11.84 -11.27 3.31
N LYS A 71 -11.52 -11.81 4.49
CA LYS A 71 -12.44 -11.88 5.64
C LYS A 71 -11.77 -11.41 6.91
N ILE A 72 -12.49 -10.62 7.69
CA ILE A 72 -12.05 -10.22 9.03
C ILE A 72 -12.16 -11.43 9.95
N ILE A 73 -11.03 -11.86 10.50
CA ILE A 73 -10.92 -12.96 11.45
C ILE A 73 -11.09 -12.43 12.88
N LYS A 74 -10.54 -11.25 13.17
CA LYS A 74 -10.58 -10.65 14.50
C LYS A 74 -10.50 -9.12 14.43
N GLU A 75 -11.28 -8.46 15.26
CA GLU A 75 -11.14 -7.03 15.57
C GLU A 75 -10.81 -6.89 17.06
N SER A 76 -9.90 -5.98 17.42
CA SER A 76 -9.51 -5.77 18.82
C SER A 76 -8.99 -4.36 19.05
N GLY A 77 -8.91 -3.94 20.31
CA GLY A 77 -8.47 -2.61 20.71
C GLY A 77 -9.62 -1.59 20.80
N PRO A 78 -9.37 -0.43 21.41
CA PRO A 78 -10.37 0.62 21.58
C PRO A 78 -10.71 1.29 20.25
N ASP A 79 -11.85 1.98 20.15
CA ASP A 79 -12.33 2.54 18.87
C ASP A 79 -11.34 3.45 18.16
N HIS A 80 -10.53 4.21 18.92
CA HIS A 80 -9.51 5.11 18.39
C HIS A 80 -8.19 4.41 18.03
N ALA A 81 -8.04 3.12 18.33
CA ALA A 81 -6.86 2.32 18.05
C ALA A 81 -7.21 0.87 17.70
N LYS A 82 -8.26 0.68 16.87
CA LYS A 82 -8.66 -0.64 16.40
C LYS A 82 -7.55 -1.33 15.63
N LYS A 83 -7.43 -2.63 15.84
CA LYS A 83 -6.57 -3.56 15.11
C LYS A 83 -7.43 -4.60 14.44
N PHE A 84 -7.23 -4.77 13.14
CA PHE A 84 -7.93 -5.74 12.30
C PHE A 84 -6.97 -6.87 11.95
N LEU A 85 -7.42 -8.11 12.08
CA LEU A 85 -6.78 -9.29 11.53
C LEU A 85 -7.65 -9.80 10.39
N VAL A 86 -7.11 -9.82 9.18
CA VAL A 86 -7.80 -10.26 7.96
C VAL A 86 -7.13 -11.52 7.43
N GLY A 87 -7.91 -12.50 7.00
CA GLY A 87 -7.44 -13.63 6.22
C GLY A 87 -7.77 -13.44 4.74
N VAL A 88 -6.85 -13.84 3.86
CA VAL A 88 -7.08 -13.94 2.42
C VAL A 88 -7.22 -15.40 2.02
N TYR A 89 -8.24 -15.67 1.20
CA TYR A 89 -8.66 -17.01 0.84
C TYR A 89 -8.71 -17.18 -0.67
N LEU A 90 -8.31 -18.36 -1.16
CA LEU A 90 -8.59 -18.84 -2.50
C LEU A 90 -9.62 -19.97 -2.39
N GLY A 91 -10.87 -19.68 -2.75
CA GLY A 91 -12.00 -20.57 -2.49
C GLY A 91 -12.21 -20.81 -0.99
N LYS A 92 -11.92 -22.03 -0.52
CA LYS A 92 -12.04 -22.43 0.91
C LYS A 92 -10.70 -22.42 1.64
N GLU A 93 -9.59 -22.36 0.91
CA GLU A 93 -8.25 -22.38 1.48
C GLU A 93 -7.91 -21.01 2.07
N LEU A 94 -7.45 -20.97 3.32
CA LEU A 94 -6.85 -19.78 3.90
C LEU A 94 -5.39 -19.74 3.48
N VAL A 95 -5.03 -18.78 2.62
CA VAL A 95 -3.66 -18.65 2.09
C VAL A 95 -2.77 -17.93 3.09
N ALA A 96 -3.21 -16.77 3.61
CA ALA A 96 -2.45 -16.00 4.58
C ALA A 96 -3.33 -15.12 5.47
N LYS A 97 -2.73 -14.57 6.53
CA LYS A 97 -3.35 -13.57 7.40
C LYS A 97 -2.49 -12.30 7.43
N GLY A 98 -3.13 -11.16 7.57
CA GLY A 98 -2.50 -9.85 7.71
C GLY A 98 -3.15 -9.01 8.78
N ASN A 99 -2.37 -8.12 9.39
CA ASN A 99 -2.86 -7.23 10.45
C ASN A 99 -2.70 -5.77 10.04
N GLY A 100 -3.59 -4.91 10.54
CA GLY A 100 -3.58 -3.49 10.19
C GLY A 100 -4.38 -2.63 11.14
N ARG A 101 -4.11 -1.32 11.10
CA ARG A 101 -4.86 -0.29 11.86
C ARG A 101 -6.19 0.06 11.19
N SER A 102 -6.36 -0.33 9.92
CA SER A 102 -7.60 -0.29 9.18
C SER A 102 -7.84 -1.62 8.47
N LYS A 103 -9.08 -1.85 8.03
CA LYS A 103 -9.44 -3.03 7.22
C LYS A 103 -8.58 -3.13 5.95
N GLN A 104 -8.41 -2.01 5.25
CA GLN A 104 -7.61 -1.96 4.03
C GLN A 104 -6.13 -2.25 4.29
N ASP A 105 -5.54 -1.70 5.36
CA ASP A 105 -4.14 -2.00 5.70
C ASP A 105 -3.95 -3.49 6.03
N ALA A 106 -4.92 -4.08 6.74
CA ALA A 106 -4.89 -5.49 7.09
C ALA A 106 -5.05 -6.39 5.84
N GLU A 107 -5.91 -6.00 4.89
CA GLU A 107 -6.04 -6.67 3.59
C GLU A 107 -4.74 -6.60 2.79
N GLN A 108 -4.10 -5.43 2.70
CA GLN A 108 -2.82 -5.29 2.01
C GLN A 108 -1.70 -6.11 2.67
N SER A 109 -1.68 -6.15 4.01
CA SER A 109 -0.76 -7.03 4.73
C SER A 109 -1.04 -8.50 4.45
N ALA A 110 -2.32 -8.91 4.36
CA ALA A 110 -2.69 -10.30 4.09
C ALA A 110 -2.30 -10.70 2.66
N ALA A 111 -2.52 -9.81 1.69
CA ALA A 111 -2.14 -10.01 0.30
C ALA A 111 -0.63 -10.16 0.12
N ARG A 112 0.17 -9.30 0.77
CA ARG A 112 1.63 -9.39 0.75
C ARG A 112 2.12 -10.72 1.31
N ASN A 113 1.60 -11.13 2.46
CA ASN A 113 1.94 -12.42 3.06
C ASN A 113 1.49 -13.60 2.19
N ALA A 114 0.42 -13.45 1.40
CA ALA A 114 -0.04 -14.49 0.49
C ALA A 114 0.81 -14.60 -0.78
N LEU A 115 1.30 -13.48 -1.32
CA LEU A 115 2.30 -13.48 -2.40
C LEU A 115 3.56 -14.23 -1.96
N GLU A 116 4.06 -13.95 -0.76
CA GLU A 116 5.20 -14.64 -0.17
C GLU A 116 4.92 -16.14 0.02
N ALA A 117 3.77 -16.49 0.63
CA ALA A 117 3.40 -17.88 0.91
C ALA A 117 3.19 -18.73 -0.36
N LYS A 118 2.70 -18.12 -1.45
CA LYS A 118 2.52 -18.80 -2.74
C LYS A 118 3.78 -18.74 -3.63
N GLY A 119 4.80 -17.96 -3.24
CA GLY A 119 5.98 -17.72 -4.06
C GLY A 119 5.67 -16.97 -5.35
N TRP A 120 4.67 -16.08 -5.33
CA TRP A 120 4.25 -15.26 -6.47
C TRP A 120 4.84 -13.84 -6.43
N GLU A 121 5.92 -13.67 -5.67
CA GLU A 121 6.70 -12.44 -5.67
C GLU A 121 7.57 -12.40 -6.95
N ASP A 122 7.61 -11.24 -7.62
CA ASP A 122 8.50 -10.99 -8.76
C ASP A 122 9.98 -11.11 -8.38
#